data_AF-A0A7J6FT51-F1
#
_entry.id   AF-A0A7J6FT51-F1
#
_cell.length_a   1.000
_cell.length_b   1.000
_cell.length_c   1.000
_cell.angle_alpha   90.00
_cell.angle_beta   90.00
_cell.angle_gamma   90.00
#
_symmetry.space_group_name_H-M   'P 1'
#
loop_
_entity.id
_entity.type
_entity.pdbx_description
1 polymer ?
#
loop_
_entity_poly.entity_id
_entity_poly.type
_entity_poly.pdbx_seq_one_letter_code
_entity_poly.pdbx_strand_id
1 'polypeptide(L)' 'MDLLYKYLMINEPGDKEGILGELVDRNPIKRKAEPSDISSVVAFLCFSAASYVTGQVIYVDGGFTVSGFPNPSADHDED' A
#
# COMPACT_ATOMS: atom_id res chain seq x y z
N MET A 1 9.37 4.12 -11.23
CA MET A 1 9.59 3.39 -9.97
C MET A 1 8.27 2.93 -9.35
N ASP A 2 7.22 3.77 -9.32
CA ASP A 2 5.92 3.43 -8.70
C ASP A 2 5.08 2.32 -9.34
N LEU A 3 5.15 2.11 -10.66
CA LEU A 3 4.39 1.04 -11.32
C LEU A 3 4.99 -0.36 -11.11
N LEU A 4 6.29 -0.44 -10.78
CA LEU A 4 7.00 -1.71 -10.59
C LEU A 4 6.65 -2.37 -9.24
N TYR A 5 6.45 -1.56 -8.19
CA TYR A 5 5.95 -2.02 -6.89
C TYR A 5 4.50 -2.52 -6.93
N LYS A 6 3.69 -1.88 -7.77
CA LYS A 6 2.27 -2.20 -7.94
C LYS A 6 2.04 -3.60 -8.54
N TYR A 7 3.02 -4.11 -9.30
CA TYR A 7 3.02 -5.48 -9.82
C TYR A 7 3.53 -6.47 -8.75
N LEU A 8 4.56 -6.08 -7.98
CA LEU A 8 5.19 -6.91 -6.95
C LEU A 8 4.24 -7.31 -5.79
N MET A 9 3.33 -6.41 -5.39
CA MET A 9 2.37 -6.67 -4.29
C MET A 9 1.17 -7.53 -4.70
N ILE A 10 0.88 -7.63 -6.01
CA ILE A 10 -0.32 -8.31 -6.53
C ILE A 10 0.05 -9.65 -7.19
N ASN A 11 1.26 -9.84 -7.71
CA ASN A 11 1.67 -11.06 -8.42
C ASN A 11 3.19 -11.33 -8.37
N GLU A 12 3.76 -11.65 -7.21
CA GLU A 12 5.06 -12.34 -7.17
C GLU A 12 4.97 -13.62 -6.33
N PRO A 13 4.99 -14.81 -6.97
CA PRO A 13 5.24 -16.06 -6.28
C PRO A 13 6.75 -16.20 -6.07
N GLY A 14 7.24 -15.93 -4.85
CA GLY A 14 8.51 -16.54 -4.44
C GLY A 14 9.58 -15.71 -3.73
N ASP A 15 9.26 -14.63 -3.01
CA ASP A 15 10.20 -14.14 -2.00
C ASP A 15 9.51 -14.07 -0.63
N LYS A 16 9.78 -15.08 0.19
CA LYS A 16 9.11 -15.28 1.48
C LYS A 16 9.79 -14.53 2.63
N GLU A 17 10.99 -13.99 2.48
CA GLU A 17 11.79 -13.62 3.68
C GLU A 17 12.58 -12.30 3.60
N GLY A 18 12.58 -11.56 2.49
CA GLY A 18 13.27 -10.26 2.43
C GLY A 18 12.32 -9.05 2.49
N ILE A 19 12.06 -8.48 1.32
CA ILE A 19 11.47 -7.15 1.17
C ILE A 19 9.95 -7.14 1.43
N LEU A 20 9.27 -8.22 1.06
CA LEU A 20 7.82 -8.29 1.15
C LEU A 20 7.30 -8.38 2.58
N GLY A 21 8.05 -9.06 3.46
CA GLY A 21 7.76 -9.13 4.89
C GLY A 21 7.90 -7.77 5.56
N GLU A 22 9.02 -7.08 5.32
CA GLU A 22 9.26 -5.73 5.87
C GLU A 22 8.19 -4.71 5.42
N LEU A 23 7.74 -4.78 4.18
CA LEU A 23 6.68 -3.90 3.67
C LEU A 23 5.33 -4.19 4.32
N VAL A 24 5.01 -5.46 4.53
CA VAL A 24 3.81 -5.87 5.27
C VAL A 24 3.90 -5.40 6.72
N ASP A 25 5.06 -5.55 7.35
CA ASP A 25 5.29 -5.14 8.73
C ASP A 25 5.23 -3.61 8.90
N ARG A 26 5.52 -2.82 7.87
CA ARG A 26 5.39 -1.35 7.95
C ARG A 26 4.02 -0.84 7.53
N ASN A 27 3.26 -1.64 6.78
CA ASN A 27 1.86 -1.35 6.49
C ASN A 27 1.05 -1.37 7.80
N PRO A 28 0.34 -0.28 8.18
CA PRO A 28 -0.49 -0.28 9.38
C PRO A 28 -1.50 -1.42 9.47
N ILE A 29 -2.00 -1.90 8.34
CA ILE A 29 -2.96 -3.01 8.25
C ILE A 29 -2.27 -4.40 8.34
N LYS A 30 -0.93 -4.48 8.30
CA LYS A 30 -0.12 -5.70 8.54
C LYS A 30 -0.48 -6.90 7.65
N ARG A 31 -0.99 -6.65 6.44
CA ARG A 31 -1.23 -7.66 5.42
C ARG A 31 -1.07 -7.08 4.03
N LYS A 32 -0.96 -7.99 3.05
CA LYS A 32 -1.09 -7.62 1.63
C LYS A 32 -2.50 -7.13 1.34
N ALA A 33 -2.61 -6.22 0.38
CA ALA A 33 -3.88 -5.82 -0.18
C ALA A 33 -4.40 -6.92 -1.13
N GLU A 34 -5.69 -7.18 -1.05
CA GLU A 34 -6.42 -8.04 -1.98
C GLU A 34 -7.07 -7.17 -3.06
N PRO A 35 -7.38 -7.72 -4.25
CA PRO A 35 -8.09 -6.97 -5.29
C PRO A 35 -9.40 -6.32 -4.81
N SER A 36 -10.06 -6.92 -3.82
CA SER A 36 -11.28 -6.39 -3.19
C SER A 36 -11.07 -5.10 -2.41
N ASP A 37 -9.87 -4.85 -1.88
CA ASP A 37 -9.57 -3.62 -1.13
C ASP A 37 -9.62 -2.40 -2.05
N ILE A 38 -9.19 -2.54 -3.31
CA ILE A 38 -9.22 -1.47 -4.32
C ILE A 38 -10.61 -1.37 -4.97
N SER A 39 -11.20 -2.51 -5.36
CA SER A 39 -12.46 -2.50 -6.12
C SER A 39 -13.64 -1.95 -5.32
N SER A 40 -13.66 -2.12 -4.00
CA SER A 40 -14.70 -1.56 -3.12
C SER A 40 -14.73 -0.03 -3.15
N VAL A 41 -13.55 0.62 -3.15
CA VAL A 41 -13.45 2.09 -3.23
C VAL A 41 -13.86 2.58 -4.62
N VAL A 42 -13.43 1.89 -5.69
CA VAL A 42 -13.84 2.21 -7.06
C VAL A 42 -15.36 2.13 -7.20
N ALA A 43 -15.99 1.06 -6.69
CA ALA A 43 -17.43 0.90 -6.72
C ALA A 43 -18.16 2.03 -5.97
N PHE A 44 -17.67 2.42 -4.78
CA PHE A 44 -18.21 3.56 -4.03
C PHE A 44 -18.15 4.87 -4.83
N LEU A 45 -17.03 5.14 -5.51
CA LEU A 45 -16.86 6.36 -6.31
C LEU A 45 -17.80 6.41 -7.52
N CYS A 46 -18.34 5.27 -7.96
CA CYS A 46 -19.37 5.21 -9.00
C CYS A 46 -20.80 5.45 -8.48
N PHE A 47 -21.02 5.51 -7.17
CA PHE A 47 -22.35 5.75 -6.61
C PHE A 47 -22.72 7.25 -6.63
N SER A 48 -24.03 7.53 -6.69
CA SER A 48 -24.55 8.91 -6.64
C SER A 48 -24.12 9.67 -5.39
N ALA A 49 -23.85 8.96 -4.28
CA ALA A 49 -23.33 9.55 -3.05
C ALA A 49 -21.95 10.20 -3.22
N ALA A 50 -21.15 9.77 -4.20
CA ALA A 50 -19.84 10.33 -4.52
C ALA A 50 -19.90 11.39 -5.64
N SER A 51 -21.09 11.84 -6.06
CA SER A 51 -21.28 12.71 -7.23
C SER A 51 -20.54 14.05 -7.20
N TYR A 52 -20.14 14.51 -6.01
CA TYR A 52 -19.38 15.75 -5.84
C TYR A 52 -17.90 15.52 -5.50
N VAL A 53 -17.44 14.27 -5.49
CA VAL A 53 -16.04 13.92 -5.28
C VAL A 53 -15.31 13.98 -6.62
N THR A 54 -14.52 15.03 -6.82
CA THR A 54 -13.71 15.23 -8.03
C THR A 54 -12.39 15.92 -7.71
N GLY A 55 -11.38 15.71 -8.55
CA GLY A 55 -10.03 16.30 -8.40
C GLY A 55 -9.22 15.77 -7.22
N GLN A 56 -9.64 14.67 -6.58
CA GLN A 56 -8.95 14.09 -5.43
C GLN A 56 -8.10 12.88 -5.82
N VAL A 57 -6.94 12.74 -5.15
CA VAL A 57 -6.15 11.50 -5.14
C VAL A 57 -6.53 10.73 -3.89
N ILE A 58 -7.12 9.54 -4.06
CA ILE A 58 -7.52 8.68 -2.95
C ILE A 58 -6.52 7.52 -2.87
N TYR A 59 -5.75 7.48 -1.77
CA TYR A 59 -4.82 6.39 -1.48
C TYR A 59 -5.57 5.19 -0.91
N VAL A 60 -5.35 4.01 -1.49
CA VAL A 60 -5.92 2.74 -1.06
C VAL A 60 -4.77 1.74 -0.88
N ASP A 61 -4.00 1.93 0.20
CA ASP A 61 -2.71 1.25 0.42
C ASP A 61 -2.54 0.71 1.84
N GLY A 62 -3.62 0.68 2.64
CA GLY A 62 -3.59 0.28 4.04
C GLY A 62 -2.85 1.24 4.97
N GLY A 63 -2.59 2.48 4.54
CA GLY A 63 -1.88 3.49 5.32
C GLY A 63 -0.37 3.45 5.11
N PHE A 64 0.14 2.77 4.09
CA PHE A 64 1.56 2.76 3.78
C PHE A 64 2.12 4.17 3.54
N THR A 65 1.38 5.01 2.81
CA THR A 65 1.76 6.40 2.51
C THR A 65 1.99 7.24 3.77
N VAL A 66 1.28 6.98 4.87
CA VAL A 66 1.49 7.71 6.13
C VAL A 66 2.67 7.18 6.96
N SER A 67 3.03 5.90 6.81
CA SER A 67 4.17 5.29 7.51
C SER A 67 5.54 5.65 6.89
N GLY A 68 5.57 6.05 5.61
CA GLY A 68 6.80 6.42 4.88
C GLY A 68 7.79 5.25 4.69
N PHE A 69 8.89 5.49 3.96
CA PHE A 69 9.98 4.51 3.82
C PHE A 69 10.89 4.49 5.06
N PRO A 70 11.62 3.39 5.33
CA PRO A 70 12.64 3.38 6.38
C PRO A 70 13.65 4.47 6.09
N ASN A 71 14.07 5.20 7.12
CA ASN A 71 15.22 6.07 6.98
C ASN A 71 16.46 5.16 6.97
N PRO A 72 17.24 5.06 5.87
CA PRO A 72 18.36 4.13 5.78
C PRO A 72 19.46 4.40 6.82
N SER A 73 19.43 5.56 7.48
CA SER A 73 20.39 5.96 8.50
C SER A 73 19.93 5.71 9.93
N ALA A 74 18.73 5.19 10.18
CA ALA A 74 18.19 5.00 11.53
C ALA A 74 18.54 3.64 12.16
N ASP A 75 19.18 2.75 11.38
CA ASP A 75 19.41 1.35 11.76
C ASP A 75 20.88 1.08 12.18
N HIS A 76 21.67 2.13 12.46
CA HIS A 76 23.08 2.00 12.88
C HIS A 76 23.44 2.69 14.20
N ASP A 77 22.47 3.24 14.94
CA ASP A 77 22.71 3.65 16.31
C ASP A 77 22.46 2.44 17.24
N GLU A 78 23.36 1.46 17.18
CA GLU A 78 23.51 0.40 18.17
C GLU A 78 24.16 1.00 19.43
N ASP A 79 23.40 1.08 20.54
CA ASP A 79 23.91 1.01 21.91
C ASP A 79 23.96 -0.45 22.38
#